data_AF-A0AAJ2TIC4-F1
#
_entry.id   AF-A0AAJ2TIC4-F1
#
_cell.length_a   1.000
_cell.length_b   1.000
_cell.length_c   1.000
_cell.angle_alpha   90.00
_cell.angle_beta   90.00
_cell.angle_gamma   90.00
#
_symmetry.space_group_name_H-M   'P 1'
#
loop_
_entity.id
_entity.type
_entity.pdbx_description
1 polymer ?
#
loop_
_entity_poly.entity_id
_entity_poly.type
_entity_poly.pdbx_seq_one_letter_code
_entity_poly.pdbx_strand_id
1 'polypeptide(L)' 'MQINTENLVSITEANQNFSKVARLVDENGAAIILKNNTPRYVLIEFSQFQEEAALDDDAVDAIAKRILKKHQAAFEELAK' A
#
# COMPACT_ATOMS: atom_id res chain seq x y z
N MET A 1 1.84 -6.54 2.02
CA MET A 1 1.62 -5.98 3.37
C MET A 1 1.41 -7.11 4.37
N GLN A 2 2.20 -7.20 5.43
CA GLN A 2 1.83 -8.01 6.61
C GLN A 2 0.75 -7.25 7.36
N ILE A 3 -0.46 -7.79 7.43
CA ILE A 3 -1.56 -7.15 8.14
C ILE A 3 -1.33 -7.36 9.63
N ASN A 4 -0.86 -6.31 10.32
CA ASN A 4 -0.78 -6.31 11.78
C ASN A 4 -2.20 -6.26 12.35
N THR A 5 -2.62 -7.37 12.95
CA THR A 5 -3.96 -7.54 13.57
C THR A 5 -4.18 -6.63 14.78
N GLU A 6 -3.14 -5.99 15.31
CA GLU A 6 -3.22 -5.06 16.45
C GLU A 6 -3.87 -3.72 16.09
N ASN A 7 -4.04 -3.42 14.80
CA ASN A 7 -4.60 -2.14 14.35
C ASN A 7 -6.05 -2.23 13.84
N LEU A 8 -6.79 -3.24 14.28
CA LEU A 8 -8.19 -3.43 13.91
C LEU A 8 -9.10 -2.55 14.77
N VAL A 9 -9.80 -1.62 14.13
CA VAL A 9 -10.70 -0.67 14.78
C VAL A 9 -12.11 -0.85 14.23
N SER A 10 -13.13 -0.79 15.07
CA SER A 10 -14.52 -0.79 14.56
C SER A 10 -14.87 0.54 13.92
N ILE A 11 -15.76 0.56 12.92
CA ILE A 11 -16.26 1.80 12.32
C ILE A 11 -16.92 2.72 13.36
N THR A 12 -17.52 2.13 14.40
CA THR A 12 -18.12 2.89 15.51
C THR A 12 -17.05 3.62 16.32
N GLU A 13 -15.95 2.95 16.66
CA GLU A 13 -14.82 3.56 17.39
C GLU A 13 -14.15 4.65 16.55
N ALA A 14 -13.92 4.39 15.27
CA ALA A 14 -13.34 5.38 14.36
C ALA A 14 -14.20 6.65 14.24
N ASN A 15 -15.53 6.50 14.23
CA ASN A 15 -16.45 7.64 14.21
C ASN A 15 -16.53 8.37 15.55
N GLN A 16 -16.37 7.67 16.67
CA GLN A 16 -16.46 8.26 18.01
C GLN A 16 -15.19 8.99 18.43
N ASN A 17 -14.02 8.50 18.02
CA ASN A 17 -12.73 9.08 18.41
C ASN A 17 -11.69 8.96 17.29
N PHE A 18 -11.93 9.68 16.19
CA PHE A 18 -11.04 9.68 15.04
C PHE A 18 -9.60 10.07 15.42
N SER A 19 -9.41 11.05 16.31
CA SER A 19 -8.06 11.46 16.76
C SER A 19 -7.29 10.35 17.45
N LYS A 20 -7.96 9.46 18.20
CA LYS A 20 -7.32 8.27 18.78
C LYS A 20 -6.86 7.30 17.68
N VAL A 21 -7.69 7.09 16.66
CA VAL A 21 -7.35 6.22 15.53
C VAL A 21 -6.22 6.80 14.68
N ALA A 22 -6.18 8.12 14.49
CA ALA A 22 -5.08 8.79 13.81
C ALA A 22 -3.75 8.59 14.55
N ARG A 23 -3.73 8.70 15.88
CA ARG A 23 -2.51 8.39 16.66
C ARG A 23 -2.05 6.95 16.52
N LEU A 24 -2.98 6.00 16.42
CA LEU A 24 -2.66 4.60 16.14
C LEU A 24 -1.95 4.45 14.78
N VAL A 25 -2.33 5.27 13.79
CA VAL A 25 -1.67 5.34 12.49
C VAL A 25 -0.29 5.96 12.61
N ASP A 26 -0.14 7.04 13.38
CA ASP A 26 1.17 7.67 13.64
C ASP A 26 2.17 6.68 14.29
N GLU A 27 1.68 5.78 15.16
CA GLU A 27 2.50 4.79 15.86
C GLU A 27 2.78 3.53 15.02
N ASN A 28 1.77 3.01 14.31
CA ASN A 28 1.83 1.69 13.68
C ASN A 28 1.74 1.73 12.14
N GLY A 29 1.72 2.93 11.53
CA GLY A 29 1.69 3.20 10.09
C GLY A 29 0.32 3.05 9.42
N ALA A 30 -0.55 2.17 9.92
CA ALA A 30 -1.87 1.93 9.34
C ALA A 30 -2.90 1.44 10.35
N ALA A 31 -4.16 1.82 10.17
CA ALA A 31 -5.29 1.30 10.93
C ALA A 31 -6.34 0.70 9.99
N ILE A 32 -6.84 -0.49 10.32
CA ILE A 32 -7.86 -1.18 9.52
C ILE A 32 -9.20 -1.01 10.20
N ILE A 33 -10.16 -0.46 9.47
CA ILE A 33 -11.49 -0.19 9.99
C ILE A 33 -12.46 -1.29 9.53
N LEU A 34 -13.06 -1.96 10.53
CA LEU A 34 -14.05 -3.01 10.39
C LEU A 34 -15.46 -2.42 10.30
N LYS A 35 -16.25 -2.87 9.32
CA LYS A 35 -17.71 -2.65 9.26
C LYS A 35 -18.40 -4.01 9.34
N ASN A 36 -19.27 -4.19 10.34
CA ASN A 36 -19.93 -5.47 10.62
C ASN A 36 -18.90 -6.62 10.75
N ASN A 37 -17.86 -6.40 11.56
CA ASN A 37 -16.79 -7.36 11.82
C ASN A 37 -15.98 -7.80 10.57
N THR A 38 -16.12 -7.07 9.45
CA THR A 38 -15.41 -7.32 8.20
C THR A 38 -14.52 -6.12 7.88
N PRO A 39 -13.22 -6.30 7.59
CA PRO A 39 -12.34 -5.22 7.13
C PRO A 39 -12.93 -4.57 5.88
N ARG A 40 -13.12 -3.24 5.93
CA ARG A 40 -13.74 -2.49 4.81
C ARG A 40 -13.00 -1.23 4.44
N TYR A 41 -12.31 -0.60 5.38
CA TYR A 41 -11.56 0.62 5.12
C TYR A 41 -10.18 0.53 5.77
N VAL A 42 -9.27 1.39 5.32
CA VAL A 42 -7.94 1.56 5.90
C VAL A 42 -7.69 3.05 6.08
N LEU A 43 -7.00 3.41 7.15
CA LEU A 43 -6.45 4.74 7.39
C LEU A 43 -4.92 4.61 7.41
N ILE A 44 -4.25 5.45 6.64
CA ILE A 44 -2.78 5.52 6.54
C ILE A 44 -2.37 6.98 6.42
N GLU A 45 -1.12 7.29 6.73
CA GLU A 45 -0.55 8.60 6.47
C GLU A 45 -0.49 8.86 4.95
N PHE A 46 -0.76 10.10 4.55
CA PHE A 46 -0.77 10.46 3.14
C PHE A 46 0.62 10.33 2.49
N SER A 47 1.68 10.70 3.19
CA SER A 47 3.07 10.54 2.74
C SER A 47 3.39 9.08 2.41
N GLN A 48 3.06 8.17 3.32
CA GLN A 48 3.22 6.72 3.14
C GLN A 48 2.40 6.19 1.97
N PHE A 49 1.16 6.66 1.80
CA PHE A 49 0.35 6.31 0.63
C PHE A 49 1.01 6.74 -0.69
N GLN A 50 1.60 7.93 -0.73
CA GLN A 50 2.31 8.42 -1.92
C GLN A 50 3.59 7.64 -2.20
N GLU A 51 4.34 7.28 -1.17
CA GLU A 51 5.54 6.45 -1.31
C GLU A 51 5.18 5.05 -1.85
N GLU A 52 4.15 4.40 -1.31
CA GLU A 52 3.71 3.08 -1.82
C GLU A 52 3.22 3.16 -3.28
N ALA A 53 2.46 4.21 -3.63
CA ALA A 53 2.01 4.40 -5.01
C ALA A 53 3.20 4.66 -5.97
N ALA A 54 4.21 5.40 -5.55
CA ALA A 54 5.41 5.65 -6.34
C ALA A 54 6.29 4.40 -6.48
N LEU A 55 6.41 3.60 -5.41
CA LEU A 55 7.15 2.34 -5.42
C LEU A 55 6.53 1.32 -6.39
N ASP A 56 5.20 1.28 -6.54
CA ASP A 56 4.57 0.39 -7.51
C ASP A 56 4.98 0.73 -8.95
N ASP A 57 5.03 2.03 -9.31
CA ASP A 57 5.48 2.46 -10.63
C ASP A 57 7.00 2.24 -10.83
N ASP A 58 7.82 2.58 -9.84
CA ASP A 58 9.27 2.37 -9.89
C ASP A 58 9.65 0.88 -9.91
N ALA A 59 8.87 0.03 -9.22
CA ALA A 59 9.06 -1.42 -9.26
C ALA A 59 8.73 -1.99 -10.64
N VAL A 60 7.65 -1.51 -11.28
CA VAL A 60 7.33 -1.87 -12.66
C VAL A 60 8.45 -1.46 -13.61
N ASP A 61 8.98 -0.24 -13.47
CA ASP A 61 10.07 0.25 -14.33
C ASP A 61 11.39 -0.53 -14.09
N ALA A 62 11.70 -0.86 -12.83
CA ALA A 62 12.85 -1.70 -12.49
C ALA A 62 12.72 -3.12 -13.06
N ILE A 63 11.53 -3.73 -12.98
CA ILE A 63 11.25 -5.05 -13.56
C ILE A 63 11.33 -4.98 -15.09
N ALA A 64 10.75 -3.96 -15.71
CA ALA A 64 10.78 -3.74 -17.15
C ALA A 64 12.23 -3.58 -17.65
N LYS A 65 13.04 -2.74 -17.01
CA LYS A 65 14.47 -2.59 -17.30
C LYS A 65 15.23 -3.90 -17.20
N ARG A 66 14.94 -4.72 -16.19
CA ARG A 66 15.56 -6.05 -16.03
C ARG A 66 15.18 -7.01 -17.15
N ILE A 67 13.90 -7.05 -17.55
CA ILE A 67 13.40 -7.90 -18.63
C ILE A 67 13.99 -7.47 -19.98
N LEU A 68 13.97 -6.17 -20.27
CA LEU A 68 14.55 -5.60 -21.49
C LEU A 68 16.04 -5.94 -21.60
N LYS A 69 16.81 -5.75 -20.54
CA LYS A 69 18.23 -6.09 -20.52
C LYS A 69 18.49 -7.58 -20.71
N LYS A 70 17.65 -8.44 -20.12
CA LYS A 70 17.80 -9.90 -20.23
C LYS A 70 17.48 -10.44 -21.63
N HIS A 71 16.54 -9.81 -22.33
CA HIS A 71 16.02 -10.28 -23.61
C HIS A 71 16.34 -9.31 -24.77
N GLN A 72 17.35 -8.46 -24.61
CA GLN A 72 17.68 -7.39 -25.54
C GLN A 72 17.80 -7.86 -26.99
N ALA A 73 18.54 -8.95 -27.24
CA ALA A 73 18.72 -9.51 -28.59
C ALA A 73 17.41 -9.97 -29.23
N ALA A 74 16.46 -10.49 -28.44
CA ALA A 74 15.14 -10.91 -28.93
C ALA A 74 14.26 -9.70 -29.29
N PHE A 75 14.35 -8.62 -28.51
CA PHE A 75 13.65 -7.37 -28.82
C PHE A 75 14.24 -6.65 -30.04
N GLU A 76 15.57 -6.68 -30.22
CA GLU A 76 16.25 -6.14 -31.40
C GLU A 76 15.88 -6.90 -32.69
N GLU A 77 15.72 -8.22 -32.62
CA GLU A 77 15.23 -9.03 -33.74
C GLU A 77 13.75 -8.80 -34.06
N LEU A 78 12.90 -8.57 -33.05
CA LEU A 78 11.48 -8.22 -33.24
C LEU A 78 11.26 -6.82 -33.83
N ALA A 79 12.25 -5.92 -33.70
CA ALA A 79 12.18 -4.55 -34.18
C ALA A 79 12.66 -4.40 -35.64
N LYS A 80 13.15 -5.47 -36.27
CA LYS A 80 13.45 -5.54 -37.71
C LYS A 80 12.20 -5.88 -38.52
#